data_AF-A0A7V0ZN09-F1
#
_entry.id   AF-A0A7V0ZN09-F1
#
_cell.length_a   1.000
_cell.length_b   1.000
_cell.length_c   1.000
_cell.angle_alpha   90.00
_cell.angle_beta   90.00
_cell.angle_gamma   90.00
#
_symmetry.space_group_name_H-M   'P 1'
#
loop_
_entity.id
_entity.type
_entity.pdbx_description
1 polymer ?
#
loop_
_entity_poly.entity_id
_entity_poly.type
_entity_poly.pdbx_seq_one_letter_code
_entity_poly.pdbx_strand_id
1 'polypeptide(L)'
;MSTLFTERFHAVATSLTLAITVTIIMGCHAPDTGDNSQTTSPADNPQGVPVEQTEIPRLYVSPGSIVSSQEFRVTSTISGFIQEIAVREGDRIKTGDLLVRIDPSK
;
A
#
# COMPACT_ATOMS: atom_id res chain seq x y z
N MET A 1 -51.14 -58.63 -23.75
CA MET A 1 -52.01 -57.44 -23.84
C MET A 1 -51.61 -56.40 -22.78
N SER A 2 -50.31 -56.03 -22.69
CA SER A 2 -49.84 -55.04 -21.68
C SER A 2 -48.54 -54.31 -22.02
N THR A 3 -47.83 -54.65 -23.11
CA THR A 3 -46.50 -54.09 -23.43
C THR A 3 -46.48 -53.09 -24.60
N LEU A 4 -47.58 -52.94 -25.35
CA LEU A 4 -47.71 -51.96 -26.45
C LEU A 4 -48.15 -50.57 -25.97
N PHE A 5 -48.67 -50.45 -24.74
CA PHE A 5 -49.20 -49.20 -24.20
C PHE A 5 -48.11 -48.32 -23.54
N THR A 6 -47.05 -48.94 -22.97
CA THR A 6 -46.01 -48.23 -22.21
C THR A 6 -45.04 -47.42 -23.08
N GLU A 7 -44.72 -47.91 -24.29
CA GLU A 7 -43.80 -47.25 -25.25
C GLU A 7 -44.39 -45.95 -25.83
N ARG A 8 -45.70 -45.95 -26.11
CA ARG A 8 -46.41 -44.77 -26.65
C ARG A 8 -46.61 -43.72 -25.56
N PHE A 9 -46.78 -44.15 -24.31
CA PHE A 9 -46.89 -43.25 -23.16
C PHE A 9 -45.53 -42.62 -22.78
N HIS A 10 -44.43 -43.39 -22.85
CA HIS A 10 -43.08 -42.85 -22.67
C HIS A 10 -42.67 -41.87 -23.77
N ALA A 11 -42.99 -42.15 -25.04
CA ALA A 11 -42.69 -41.25 -26.16
C ALA A 11 -43.49 -39.93 -26.10
N VAL A 12 -44.75 -39.97 -25.65
CA VAL A 12 -45.57 -38.76 -25.44
C VAL A 12 -45.09 -37.99 -24.21
N ALA A 13 -44.71 -38.69 -23.13
CA ALA A 13 -44.19 -38.05 -21.92
C ALA A 13 -42.83 -37.38 -22.14
N THR A 14 -41.90 -37.98 -22.90
CA THR A 14 -40.60 -37.37 -23.23
C THR A 14 -40.72 -36.22 -24.24
N SER A 15 -41.66 -36.31 -25.19
CA SER A 15 -41.97 -35.19 -26.09
C SER A 15 -42.57 -34.00 -25.35
N LEU A 16 -43.41 -34.24 -24.33
CA LEU A 16 -44.03 -33.18 -23.55
C LEU A 16 -43.05 -32.52 -22.57
N THR A 17 -42.14 -33.29 -21.97
CA THR A 17 -41.10 -32.73 -21.08
C THR A 17 -40.04 -31.96 -21.85
N LEU A 18 -39.67 -32.38 -23.07
CA LEU A 18 -38.75 -31.64 -23.93
C LEU A 18 -39.39 -30.33 -24.45
N ALA A 19 -40.68 -30.33 -24.75
CA ALA A 19 -41.39 -29.11 -25.15
C ALA A 19 -41.48 -28.10 -23.99
N ILE A 20 -41.70 -28.56 -22.76
CA ILE A 20 -41.80 -27.69 -21.57
C ILE A 20 -40.44 -27.10 -21.17
N THR A 21 -39.34 -27.83 -21.33
CA THR A 21 -38.00 -27.30 -20.99
C THR A 21 -37.51 -26.27 -22.01
N VAL A 22 -37.90 -26.37 -23.28
CA VAL A 22 -37.52 -25.39 -24.31
C VAL A 22 -38.21 -24.02 -24.10
N THR A 23 -39.41 -23.98 -23.53
CA THR A 23 -40.12 -22.70 -23.27
C THR A 23 -39.50 -21.86 -22.16
N ILE A 24 -38.71 -22.47 -21.26
CA ILE A 24 -38.11 -21.78 -20.12
C ILE A 24 -36.85 -20.99 -20.54
N ILE A 25 -36.19 -21.36 -21.64
CA ILE A 25 -34.92 -20.76 -22.08
C ILE A 25 -35.13 -19.51 -22.95
N MET A 26 -36.35 -19.28 -23.48
CA MET A 26 -36.70 -18.11 -24.30
C MET A 26 -37.52 -17.04 -23.55
N GLY A 27 -37.42 -17.02 -22.21
CA GLY A 27 -38.12 -16.06 -21.34
C GLY A 27 -37.24 -15.05 -20.60
N CYS A 28 -35.92 -15.10 -20.72
CA CYS A 28 -35.01 -14.10 -20.14
C CYS A 28 -34.46 -13.16 -21.20
N HIS A 29 -35.34 -12.27 -21.69
CA HIS A 29 -34.91 -10.99 -22.24
C HIS A 29 -35.91 -9.94 -21.78
N ALA A 30 -35.64 -9.37 -20.61
CA ALA A 30 -36.34 -8.17 -20.16
C ALA A 30 -36.02 -7.07 -21.19
N PRO A 31 -37.01 -6.53 -21.92
CA PRO A 31 -36.77 -5.35 -22.72
C PRO A 31 -36.53 -4.21 -21.75
N ASP A 32 -35.30 -3.71 -21.69
CA ASP A 32 -34.96 -2.40 -21.14
C ASP A 32 -35.72 -1.36 -21.96
N THR A 33 -36.99 -1.16 -21.59
CA THR A 33 -37.80 -0.05 -22.03
C THR A 33 -37.27 1.15 -21.26
N GLY A 34 -36.33 1.86 -21.89
CA GLY A 34 -35.92 3.18 -21.44
C GLY A 34 -37.12 4.13 -21.47
N ASP A 35 -37.89 4.11 -20.38
CA ASP A 35 -38.85 5.14 -20.03
C ASP A 35 -38.03 6.38 -19.62
N ASN A 36 -37.66 7.18 -20.63
CA ASN A 36 -37.15 8.52 -20.42
C ASN A 36 -38.32 9.44 -20.05
N SER A 37 -38.89 9.20 -18.87
CA SER A 37 -39.76 10.14 -18.20
C SER A 37 -38.90 11.30 -17.68
N GLN A 38 -38.62 12.26 -18.58
CA GLN A 38 -38.24 13.62 -18.20
C GLN A 38 -39.36 14.23 -17.37
N THR A 39 -39.29 14.03 -16.06
CA THR A 39 -39.99 14.87 -15.09
C THR A 39 -39.11 16.10 -14.87
N THR A 40 -39.40 17.18 -15.60
CA THR A 40 -38.84 18.51 -15.31
C THR A 40 -39.48 19.03 -14.02
N SER A 41 -38.87 18.71 -12.88
CA SER A 41 -39.12 19.38 -11.60
C SER A 41 -38.49 20.79 -11.61
N PRO A 42 -39.06 21.80 -10.94
CA PRO A 42 -38.52 23.16 -10.92
C PRO A 42 -37.09 23.16 -10.39
N ALA A 43 -36.20 23.81 -11.14
CA ALA A 43 -34.78 23.95 -10.83
C ALA A 43 -34.58 24.68 -9.50
N ASP A 44 -34.29 23.93 -8.44
CA ASP A 44 -33.43 24.41 -7.37
C ASP A 44 -32.02 24.41 -7.96
N ASN A 45 -31.38 25.59 -8.03
CA ASN A 45 -30.06 25.74 -8.63
C ASN A 45 -29.01 25.60 -7.52
N PRO A 46 -28.45 24.39 -7.27
CA PRO A 46 -27.41 24.27 -6.27
C PRO A 46 -26.18 25.02 -6.76
N GLN A 47 -25.78 26.06 -6.01
CA GLN A 47 -24.49 26.69 -6.24
C GLN A 47 -23.38 25.68 -5.93
N GLY A 48 -22.66 25.25 -6.96
CA GLY A 48 -21.51 24.38 -6.84
C GLY A 48 -20.24 25.15 -6.48
N VAL A 49 -19.40 24.57 -5.62
CA VAL A 49 -18.04 25.06 -5.37
C VAL A 49 -17.11 24.40 -6.39
N PRO A 50 -16.33 25.16 -7.18
CA PRO A 50 -15.39 24.57 -8.12
C PRO A 50 -14.34 23.77 -7.36
N VAL A 51 -14.14 22.52 -7.78
CA VAL A 51 -13.11 21.63 -7.24
C VAL A 51 -11.97 21.53 -8.25
N GLU A 52 -10.76 21.78 -7.77
CA GLU A 52 -9.53 21.64 -8.55
C GLU A 52 -8.73 20.48 -7.98
N GLN A 53 -8.25 19.59 -8.85
CA GLN A 53 -7.40 18.49 -8.42
C GLN A 53 -6.00 19.02 -8.20
N THR A 54 -5.49 18.84 -6.98
CA THR A 54 -4.11 19.19 -6.62
C THR A 54 -3.50 18.03 -5.86
N GLU A 55 -2.23 17.75 -6.13
CA GLU A 55 -1.47 16.77 -5.37
C GLU A 55 -1.11 17.33 -3.99
N ILE A 56 -1.61 16.69 -2.93
CA ILE A 56 -1.33 17.08 -1.55
C ILE A 56 -0.19 16.20 -1.03
N PRO A 57 0.97 16.76 -0.69
CA PRO A 57 2.08 15.97 -0.15
C PRO A 57 1.73 15.46 1.25
N ARG A 58 2.02 14.18 1.51
CA ARG A 58 1.97 13.60 2.85
C ARG A 58 3.35 13.73 3.49
N LEU A 59 3.45 14.55 4.54
CA LEU A 59 4.68 14.73 5.29
C LEU A 59 4.67 13.83 6.53
N TYR A 60 5.78 13.14 6.79
CA TYR A 60 6.00 12.39 8.02
C TYR A 60 7.24 12.94 8.70
N VAL A 61 7.09 13.40 9.94
CA VAL A 61 8.20 13.93 10.75
C VAL A 61 8.60 12.84 11.73
N SER A 62 9.85 12.39 11.65
CA SER A 62 10.41 11.41 12.58
C SER A 62 11.58 12.04 13.34
N PRO A 63 11.64 11.90 14.67
CA PRO A 63 12.79 12.33 15.43
C PRO A 63 13.99 11.42 15.16
N GLY A 64 15.19 11.98 15.25
CA GLY A 64 16.45 11.24 15.13
C GLY A 64 17.59 12.05 15.72
N SER A 65 18.71 11.38 15.98
CA SER A 65 19.95 12.02 16.43
C SER A 65 21.06 11.77 15.42
N ILE A 66 21.98 12.73 15.32
CA ILE A 66 23.17 12.62 14.48
C ILE A 66 24.27 11.96 15.33
N VAL A 67 24.81 10.86 14.82
CA VAL A 67 25.92 10.13 15.44
C VAL A 67 27.06 10.02 14.44
N SER A 68 28.30 10.01 14.95
CA SER A 68 29.47 9.79 14.09
C SER A 68 29.44 8.37 13.52
N SER A 69 29.80 8.21 12.26
CA SER A 69 29.98 6.88 11.66
C SER A 69 31.16 6.12 12.29
N GLN A 70 32.15 6.84 12.81
CA GLN A 70 33.34 6.28 13.45
C GLN A 70 33.74 7.12 14.66
N GLU A 71 34.10 6.45 15.76
CA GLU A 71 34.62 7.07 16.96
C GLU A 71 35.85 6.28 17.42
N PHE A 72 36.92 6.98 17.75
CA PHE A 72 38.14 6.37 18.25
C PHE A 72 38.47 6.92 19.63
N ARG A 73 38.65 6.01 20.59
CA ARG A 73 39.13 6.35 21.93
C ARG A 73 40.63 6.06 21.99
N VAL A 74 41.42 7.11 22.20
CA VAL A 74 42.87 6.99 22.36
C VAL A 74 43.17 6.80 23.84
N THR A 75 43.98 5.78 24.15
CA THR A 75 44.45 5.50 25.52
C THR A 75 45.96 5.34 25.53
N SER A 76 46.60 5.68 26.64
CA SER A 76 48.03 5.42 26.82
C SER A 76 48.28 3.94 27.03
N THR A 77 49.37 3.42 26.45
CA THR A 77 49.86 2.06 26.69
C THR A 77 50.76 1.97 27.93
N ILE A 78 51.29 3.11 28.37
CA ILE A 78 52.19 3.22 29.51
C ILE A 78 51.58 4.08 30.61
N SER A 79 51.95 3.80 31.86
CA SER A 79 51.66 4.67 32.98
C SER A 79 52.70 5.78 33.08
N GLY A 80 52.28 6.95 33.56
CA GLY A 80 53.16 8.10 33.74
C GLY A 80 52.38 9.39 33.94
N PHE A 81 53.09 10.50 34.05
CA PHE A 81 52.50 11.82 34.22
C PHE A 81 52.39 12.56 32.89
N ILE A 82 51.27 13.25 32.65
CA ILE A 82 51.10 14.10 31.48
C ILE A 82 52.01 15.33 31.64
N GLN A 83 52.95 15.50 30.71
CA GLN A 83 53.80 16.69 30.64
C GLN A 83 53.15 17.79 29.80
N GLU A 84 52.52 17.42 28.68
CA GLU A 84 51.97 18.37 27.71
C GLU A 84 50.81 17.75 26.92
N ILE A 85 49.80 18.56 26.60
CA ILE A 85 48.74 18.24 25.64
C ILE A 85 48.94 19.14 24.42
N ALA A 86 49.20 18.54 23.25
CA ALA A 86 49.62 19.23 22.04
C ALA A 86 48.45 19.62 21.11
N VAL A 87 47.22 19.24 21.46
CA VAL A 87 46.00 19.46 20.66
C VAL A 87 44.89 20.10 21.47
N ARG A 88 43.92 20.69 20.78
CA ARG A 88 42.74 21.32 21.37
C ARG A 88 41.46 20.72 20.79
N GLU A 89 40.35 20.93 21.49
CA GLU A 89 39.04 20.50 21.00
C GLU A 89 38.70 21.20 19.68
N GLY A 90 38.19 20.42 18.73
CA GLY A 90 37.87 20.88 17.37
C GLY A 90 39.04 20.82 16.39
N ASP A 91 40.26 20.50 16.83
CA ASP A 91 41.40 20.32 15.92
C ASP A 91 41.19 19.12 15.01
N ARG A 92 41.57 19.29 13.73
CA ARG A 92 41.62 18.19 12.76
C ARG A 92 43.01 17.55 12.82
N ILE A 93 43.06 16.29 13.20
CA ILE A 93 44.28 15.50 13.30
C ILE A 93 44.31 14.38 12.26
N LYS A 94 45.51 13.84 12.03
CA LYS A 94 45.77 12.69 11.16
C LYS A 94 46.47 11.59 11.96
N THR A 95 46.47 10.38 11.41
CA THR A 95 47.22 9.27 12.00
C THR A 95 48.70 9.61 12.13
N GLY A 96 49.24 9.42 13.32
CA GLY A 96 50.64 9.71 13.64
C GLY A 96 50.86 11.07 14.31
N ASP A 97 49.84 11.93 14.38
CA ASP A 97 49.97 13.22 15.06
C ASP A 97 50.18 13.04 16.57
N LEU A 98 51.06 13.86 17.14
CA LEU A 98 51.31 13.89 18.57
C LEU A 98 50.14 14.55 19.29
N LEU A 99 49.47 13.80 20.17
CA LEU A 99 48.36 14.33 20.98
C LEU A 99 48.80 14.75 22.38
N VAL A 100 49.62 13.93 23.05
CA VAL A 100 50.04 14.11 24.44
C VAL A 100 51.47 13.60 24.62
N ARG A 101 52.26 14.30 25.45
CA ARG A 101 53.58 13.82 25.93
C ARG A 101 53.47 13.33 27.37
N ILE A 102 53.91 12.10 27.62
CA ILE A 102 53.85 11.41 28.92
C ILE A 102 55.27 11.12 29.41
N ASP A 103 55.51 11.37 30.70
CA ASP A 103 56.75 11.00 31.40
C ASP A 103 56.60 9.61 32.06
N PRO A 104 57.31 8.58 31.60
CA PRO A 104 57.25 7.25 32.21
C PRO A 104 58.11 7.10 33.48
N SER A 105 58.91 8.11 33.84
CA SER A 105 59.88 8.00 34.95
C SER A 105 59.33 8.43 36.32
N LYS A 106 58.07 8.90 36.37
CA LYS A 106 57.42 9.47 37.55
C LYS A 106 56.23 8.64 38.01
#